data_AF-C1DB85-F1
#
_entry.id   AF-C1DB85-F1
#
_cell.length_a   1.000
_cell.length_b   1.000
_cell.length_c   1.000
_cell.angle_alpha   90.00
_cell.angle_beta   90.00
_cell.angle_gamma   90.00
#
_symmetry.space_group_name_H-M   'P 1'
#
loop_
_entity.id
_entity.type
_entity.pdbx_description
1 polymer ?
#
loop_
_entity_poly.entity_id
_entity_poly.type
_entity_poly.pdbx_seq_one_letter_code
_entity_poly.pdbx_strand_id
1 'polypeptide(L)'
;MAICYLDLDGFKPINDRWGAAKDRNLRQRLDRLARIRQALENEEFLLYYQPKVDMRAGTVIGAEALIRWQHPERGLLAPIEFLPLIEGDDLVRRLGNWVIERALSQLETWQADGLNLQLSVNIAGQHLQSPGFVQELKEALQRHLGVAQQLELEVLETVALEDVAKTSRVIDECKTLGVHFSLDDFGTGYSSLTYLKRLPAETIKIDQSFVRDILHDCNNLAIVQGVIGLANAFQRTVIAEGVESAEHGRILLQLNCNLAQGYGIARPMPAAQFPDWLRHWKNPALWADIQNLYWKESDYPVFAAEVEHRNWVAQLVYAANEGIALPSCMLSGENLCAFGQWYHHQGQARYGGLPAFAAIEAPHCQLHAMADRIDHFWRNGTPDKGKALIPDILTVQTRMLEALHALQMAVAMKKHGT
;
A
#
# COMPACT_ATOMS: atom_id res chain seq x y z
N MET A 1 -54.69 -15.95 -19.43
CA MET A 1 -55.25 -17.26 -19.83
C MET A 1 -54.26 -17.93 -20.78
N ALA A 2 -54.07 -19.24 -20.62
CA ALA A 2 -53.08 -20.13 -21.27
C ALA A 2 -53.04 -20.03 -22.82
N ILE A 3 -51.97 -20.43 -23.52
CA ILE A 3 -51.68 -21.84 -23.92
C ILE A 3 -50.26 -21.96 -24.55
N CYS A 4 -49.65 -23.15 -24.34
CA CYS A 4 -48.38 -23.71 -24.83
C CYS A 4 -48.07 -23.56 -26.33
N TYR A 5 -46.78 -23.69 -26.70
CA TYR A 5 -46.34 -24.64 -27.74
C TYR A 5 -44.95 -25.21 -27.38
N LEU A 6 -44.88 -26.53 -27.27
CA LEU A 6 -43.68 -27.32 -27.58
C LEU A 6 -43.50 -27.24 -29.10
N ASP A 7 -42.28 -27.07 -29.57
CA ASP A 7 -41.95 -27.40 -30.96
C ASP A 7 -40.76 -28.36 -31.01
N LEU A 8 -40.98 -29.45 -31.75
CA LEU A 8 -40.12 -30.59 -31.97
C LEU A 8 -39.30 -30.35 -33.24
N ASP A 9 -38.00 -30.64 -33.16
CA ASP A 9 -37.09 -31.06 -34.23
C ASP A 9 -37.04 -30.30 -35.59
N GLY A 10 -35.88 -29.69 -35.89
CA GLY A 10 -35.38 -29.61 -37.28
C GLY A 10 -34.38 -28.51 -37.67
N PHE A 11 -33.08 -28.89 -37.77
CA PHE A 11 -32.07 -28.38 -38.72
C PHE A 11 -31.46 -26.95 -38.58
N LYS A 12 -30.28 -26.78 -37.96
CA LYS A 12 -28.89 -26.93 -38.49
C LYS A 12 -27.88 -26.22 -37.54
N PRO A 13 -26.63 -26.70 -37.42
CA PRO A 13 -25.72 -26.32 -36.35
C PRO A 13 -25.06 -24.98 -36.66
N ILE A 14 -25.49 -23.93 -35.98
CA ILE A 14 -24.66 -22.75 -35.78
C ILE A 14 -23.95 -22.98 -34.44
N ASN A 15 -22.67 -23.37 -34.53
CA ASN A 15 -21.67 -23.24 -33.48
C ASN A 15 -21.49 -24.36 -32.41
N ASP A 16 -21.29 -25.63 -32.82
CA ASP A 16 -20.93 -26.74 -31.90
C ASP A 16 -19.63 -26.51 -31.11
N ARG A 17 -18.69 -25.71 -31.64
CA ARG A 17 -17.47 -25.31 -30.88
C ARG A 17 -17.75 -24.29 -29.78
N TRP A 18 -18.71 -23.40 -29.98
CA TRP A 18 -18.99 -22.31 -29.04
C TRP A 18 -20.03 -22.70 -27.99
N GLY A 19 -20.99 -23.56 -28.35
CA GLY A 19 -21.88 -24.23 -27.38
C GLY A 19 -21.09 -25.12 -26.42
N ALA A 20 -20.22 -26.00 -26.94
CA ALA A 20 -19.41 -26.87 -26.10
C ALA A 20 -18.36 -26.11 -25.25
N ALA A 21 -17.81 -24.99 -25.74
CA ALA A 21 -16.92 -24.14 -24.96
C ALA A 21 -17.68 -23.35 -23.87
N LYS A 22 -18.87 -22.84 -24.18
CA LYS A 22 -19.74 -22.14 -23.23
C LYS A 22 -20.25 -23.09 -22.13
N ASP A 23 -20.63 -24.31 -22.48
CA ASP A 23 -21.05 -25.35 -21.54
C ASP A 23 -19.89 -25.83 -20.66
N ARG A 24 -18.68 -25.96 -21.22
CA ARG A 24 -17.47 -26.26 -20.42
C ARG A 24 -17.14 -25.15 -19.43
N ASN A 25 -17.18 -23.88 -19.86
CA ASN A 25 -16.93 -22.74 -18.98
C ASN A 25 -17.98 -22.63 -17.87
N LEU A 26 -19.26 -22.90 -18.19
CA LEU A 26 -20.32 -22.92 -17.20
C LEU A 26 -20.13 -24.05 -16.17
N ARG A 27 -19.82 -25.27 -16.61
CA ARG A 27 -19.52 -26.39 -15.70
C ARG A 27 -18.33 -26.09 -14.81
N GLN A 28 -17.23 -25.60 -15.38
CA GLN A 28 -16.05 -25.21 -14.61
C GLN A 28 -16.38 -24.12 -13.58
N ARG A 29 -17.23 -23.14 -13.92
CA ARG A 29 -17.68 -22.13 -12.95
C ARG A 29 -18.49 -22.77 -11.81
N LEU A 30 -19.46 -23.63 -12.13
CA LEU A 30 -20.29 -24.31 -11.12
C LEU A 30 -19.45 -25.20 -10.21
N ASP A 31 -18.48 -25.94 -10.76
CA ASP A 31 -17.58 -26.80 -9.99
C ASP A 31 -16.72 -25.96 -9.02
N ARG A 32 -16.21 -24.80 -9.48
CA ARG A 32 -15.45 -23.87 -8.62
C ARG A 32 -16.30 -23.29 -7.49
N LEU A 33 -17.54 -22.88 -7.79
CA LEU A 33 -18.48 -22.38 -6.77
C LEU A 33 -18.82 -23.48 -5.76
N ALA A 34 -19.09 -24.70 -6.23
CA ALA A 34 -19.37 -25.84 -5.36
C ALA A 34 -18.17 -26.16 -4.45
N ARG A 35 -16.95 -26.08 -5.00
CA ARG A 35 -15.73 -26.32 -4.21
C ARG A 35 -15.52 -25.28 -3.12
N ILE A 36 -15.77 -24.00 -3.40
CA ILE A 36 -15.65 -22.93 -2.39
C ILE A 36 -16.74 -23.06 -1.32
N ARG A 37 -17.96 -23.44 -1.72
CA ARG A 37 -19.03 -23.76 -0.76
C ARG A 37 -18.64 -24.88 0.19
N GLN A 38 -18.09 -25.96 -0.36
CA GLN A 38 -17.59 -27.09 0.44
C GLN A 38 -16.42 -26.67 1.34
N ALA A 39 -15.52 -25.80 0.86
CA ALA A 39 -14.40 -25.28 1.65
C ALA A 39 -14.87 -24.50 2.89
N LEU A 40 -15.94 -23.72 2.76
CA LEU A 40 -16.58 -23.03 3.88
C LEU A 40 -17.16 -24.01 4.92
N GLU A 41 -17.81 -25.08 4.46
CA GLU A 41 -18.43 -26.10 5.31
C GLU A 41 -17.38 -26.99 6.00
N ASN A 42 -16.24 -27.23 5.35
CA ASN A 42 -15.14 -28.05 5.85
C ASN A 42 -14.12 -27.28 6.71
N GLU A 43 -14.39 -26.03 7.06
CA GLU A 43 -13.46 -25.16 7.81
C GLU A 43 -12.06 -25.03 7.18
N GLU A 44 -11.98 -25.02 5.84
CA GLU A 44 -10.71 -24.92 5.12
C GLU A 44 -10.20 -23.47 5.00
N PHE A 45 -11.04 -22.48 5.32
CA PHE A 45 -10.63 -21.09 5.38
C PHE A 45 -10.09 -20.72 6.75
N LEU A 46 -9.11 -19.83 6.78
CA LEU A 46 -8.51 -19.32 8.00
C LEU A 46 -8.06 -17.87 7.79
N LEU A 47 -7.78 -17.17 8.89
CA LEU A 47 -7.31 -15.79 8.85
C LEU A 47 -5.82 -15.72 9.22
N TYR A 48 -5.08 -14.96 8.43
CA TYR A 48 -3.75 -14.46 8.78
C TYR A 48 -3.87 -12.99 9.16
N TYR A 49 -2.95 -12.49 9.96
CA TYR A 49 -3.00 -11.17 10.56
C TYR A 49 -1.74 -10.42 10.19
N GLN A 50 -1.89 -9.28 9.53
CA GLN A 50 -0.77 -8.40 9.22
C GLN A 50 -0.77 -7.19 10.17
N PRO A 51 0.31 -6.95 10.92
CA PRO A 51 0.36 -5.84 11.86
C PRO A 51 0.32 -4.46 11.20
N LYS A 52 -0.36 -3.53 11.87
CA LYS A 52 -0.36 -2.10 11.61
C LYS A 52 0.38 -1.39 12.75
N VAL A 53 1.27 -0.45 12.44
CA VAL A 53 2.10 0.23 13.43
C VAL A 53 2.01 1.75 13.30
N ASP A 54 2.10 2.44 14.42
CA ASP A 54 2.52 3.83 14.45
C ASP A 54 4.06 3.85 14.47
N MET A 55 4.66 4.20 13.35
CA MET A 55 6.11 4.26 13.17
C MET A 55 6.76 5.30 14.06
N ARG A 56 6.03 6.39 14.37
CA ARG A 56 6.54 7.50 15.18
C ARG A 56 6.52 7.12 16.66
N ALA A 57 5.41 6.60 17.14
CA ALA A 57 5.28 6.13 18.53
C ALA A 57 6.03 4.81 18.77
N GLY A 58 6.32 4.05 17.71
CA GLY A 58 6.93 2.73 17.78
C GLY A 58 5.97 1.65 18.31
N THR A 59 4.67 1.90 18.28
CA THR A 59 3.64 1.03 18.85
C THR A 59 2.86 0.28 17.77
N VAL A 60 2.46 -0.95 18.05
CA VAL A 60 1.49 -1.68 17.22
C VAL A 60 0.10 -1.17 17.56
N ILE A 61 -0.64 -0.72 16.54
CA ILE A 61 -1.98 -0.11 16.70
C ILE A 61 -3.11 -1.09 16.38
N GLY A 62 -2.81 -2.14 15.62
CA GLY A 62 -3.82 -3.09 15.18
C GLY A 62 -3.26 -4.12 14.21
N ALA A 63 -4.17 -4.81 13.53
CA ALA A 63 -3.84 -5.73 12.46
C ALA A 63 -4.91 -5.72 11.36
N GLU A 64 -4.56 -6.17 10.17
CA GLU A 64 -5.50 -6.51 9.12
C GLU A 64 -5.70 -8.04 9.08
N ALA A 65 -6.96 -8.48 9.09
CA ALA A 65 -7.35 -9.86 8.88
C ALA A 65 -7.40 -10.18 7.37
N LEU A 66 -6.51 -11.06 6.97
CA LEU A 66 -6.32 -11.49 5.59
C LEU A 66 -6.70 -12.95 5.44
N ILE A 67 -7.80 -13.20 4.72
CA ILE A 67 -8.28 -14.56 4.47
C ILE A 67 -7.25 -15.40 3.70
N ARG A 68 -7.13 -16.67 4.07
CA ARG A 68 -6.37 -17.70 3.35
C ARG A 68 -7.23 -18.95 3.21
N TRP A 69 -6.95 -19.71 2.16
CA TRP A 69 -7.58 -21.01 1.97
C TRP A 69 -6.54 -22.12 2.13
N GLN A 70 -6.68 -22.92 3.18
CA GLN A 70 -5.88 -24.13 3.39
C GLN A 70 -6.42 -25.26 2.49
N HIS A 71 -6.11 -25.19 1.20
CA HIS A 71 -6.57 -26.18 0.23
C HIS A 71 -5.91 -27.54 0.50
N PRO A 72 -6.65 -28.65 0.59
CA PRO A 72 -6.11 -29.96 0.97
C PRO A 72 -5.03 -30.45 0.01
N GLU A 73 -5.18 -30.16 -1.29
CA GLU A 73 -4.23 -30.59 -2.33
C GLU A 73 -3.19 -29.53 -2.73
N ARG A 74 -3.50 -28.24 -2.60
CA ARG A 74 -2.68 -27.15 -3.16
C ARG A 74 -1.94 -26.35 -2.09
N GLY A 75 -2.16 -26.68 -0.81
CA GLY A 75 -1.61 -25.93 0.30
C GLY A 75 -2.33 -24.59 0.51
N LEU A 76 -1.61 -23.63 1.10
CA LEU A 76 -2.15 -22.33 1.47
C LEU A 76 -2.28 -21.42 0.24
N LEU A 77 -3.52 -21.07 -0.11
CA LEU A 77 -3.82 -20.18 -1.24
C LEU A 77 -4.14 -18.76 -0.77
N ALA A 78 -3.71 -17.79 -1.57
CA ALA A 78 -3.96 -16.37 -1.34
C ALA A 78 -5.33 -15.93 -1.91
N PRO A 79 -5.93 -14.84 -1.42
CA PRO A 79 -7.24 -14.35 -1.87
C PRO A 79 -7.38 -14.21 -3.38
N ILE A 80 -6.33 -13.74 -4.05
CA ILE A 80 -6.29 -13.54 -5.51
C ILE A 80 -6.59 -14.82 -6.31
N GLU A 81 -6.38 -16.01 -5.72
CA GLU A 81 -6.60 -17.28 -6.40
C GLU A 81 -8.05 -17.77 -6.32
N PHE A 82 -8.86 -17.26 -5.39
CA PHE A 82 -10.21 -17.79 -5.14
C PHE A 82 -11.32 -16.74 -5.03
N LEU A 83 -11.03 -15.51 -4.59
CA LEU A 83 -12.05 -14.46 -4.54
C LEU A 83 -12.65 -14.11 -5.92
N PRO A 84 -11.86 -14.03 -7.01
CA PRO A 84 -12.42 -13.78 -8.35
C PRO A 84 -13.38 -14.88 -8.82
N LEU A 85 -13.34 -16.08 -8.21
CA LEU A 85 -14.19 -17.20 -8.61
C LEU A 85 -15.62 -17.09 -8.09
N ILE A 86 -15.84 -16.31 -7.03
CA ILE A 86 -17.14 -16.10 -6.38
C ILE A 86 -17.71 -14.69 -6.63
N GLU A 87 -17.01 -13.87 -7.42
CA GLU A 87 -17.49 -12.55 -7.78
C GLU A 87 -18.88 -12.62 -8.46
N GLY A 88 -19.80 -11.77 -8.01
CA GLY A 88 -21.20 -11.78 -8.44
C GLY A 88 -22.07 -12.94 -7.91
N ASP A 89 -21.55 -13.81 -7.03
CA ASP A 89 -22.31 -14.90 -6.39
C ASP A 89 -22.57 -14.62 -4.89
N ASP A 90 -23.67 -15.17 -4.34
CA ASP A 90 -24.01 -15.04 -2.90
C ASP A 90 -22.94 -15.63 -1.97
N LEU A 91 -22.07 -16.50 -2.49
CA LEU A 91 -20.91 -17.01 -1.74
C LEU A 91 -20.00 -15.90 -1.21
N VAL A 92 -19.91 -14.73 -1.84
CA VAL A 92 -19.12 -13.61 -1.31
C VAL A 92 -19.73 -13.05 -0.03
N ARG A 93 -21.05 -12.94 0.07
CA ARG A 93 -21.72 -12.53 1.31
C ARG A 93 -21.51 -13.58 2.40
N ARG A 94 -21.71 -14.86 2.08
CA ARG A 94 -21.46 -15.97 3.04
C ARG A 94 -20.04 -15.99 3.55
N LEU A 95 -19.05 -15.80 2.67
CA LEU A 95 -17.64 -15.74 3.03
C LEU A 95 -17.33 -14.48 3.85
N GLY A 96 -17.88 -13.33 3.47
CA GLY A 96 -17.71 -12.07 4.21
C GLY A 96 -18.24 -12.15 5.64
N ASN A 97 -19.44 -12.71 5.83
CA ASN A 97 -20.00 -12.95 7.16
C ASN A 97 -19.13 -13.90 7.98
N TRP A 98 -18.62 -14.97 7.35
CA TRP A 98 -17.68 -15.87 8.02
C TRP A 98 -16.39 -15.17 8.44
N VAL A 99 -15.84 -14.26 7.61
CA VAL A 99 -14.64 -13.49 7.96
C VAL A 99 -14.91 -12.56 9.15
N ILE A 100 -16.00 -11.80 9.13
CA ILE A 100 -16.40 -10.91 10.23
C ILE A 100 -16.53 -11.70 11.54
N GLU A 101 -17.23 -12.83 11.49
CA GLU A 101 -17.42 -13.70 12.64
C GLU A 101 -16.10 -14.20 13.25
N ARG A 102 -15.20 -14.69 12.39
CA ARG A 102 -13.88 -15.18 12.82
C ARG A 102 -12.99 -14.05 13.33
N ALA A 103 -13.10 -12.85 12.75
CA ALA A 103 -12.38 -11.67 13.21
C ALA A 103 -12.83 -11.24 14.62
N LEU A 104 -14.15 -11.17 14.86
CA LEU A 104 -14.72 -10.85 16.17
C LEU A 104 -14.34 -11.89 17.23
N SER A 105 -14.44 -13.18 16.90
CA SER A 105 -14.00 -14.27 17.78
C SER A 105 -12.50 -14.16 18.12
N GLN A 106 -11.66 -13.78 17.15
CA GLN A 106 -10.24 -13.60 17.38
C GLN A 106 -9.96 -12.37 18.27
N LEU A 107 -10.68 -11.27 18.08
CA LEU A 107 -10.58 -10.10 18.94
C LEU A 107 -10.89 -10.43 20.39
N GLU A 108 -11.94 -11.22 20.67
CA GLU A 108 -12.25 -11.66 22.04
C GLU A 108 -11.15 -12.51 22.64
N THR A 109 -10.57 -13.40 21.85
CA THR A 109 -9.43 -14.24 22.26
C THR A 109 -8.23 -13.35 22.63
N TRP A 110 -7.89 -12.39 21.77
CA TRP A 110 -6.81 -11.43 22.03
C TRP A 110 -7.09 -10.54 23.23
N GLN A 111 -8.33 -10.07 23.40
CA GLN A 111 -8.73 -9.27 24.56
C GLN A 111 -8.59 -10.07 25.87
N ALA A 112 -8.96 -11.35 25.87
CA ALA A 112 -8.78 -12.24 27.02
C ALA A 112 -7.29 -12.48 27.35
N ASP A 113 -6.43 -12.48 26.34
CA ASP A 113 -4.97 -12.56 26.48
C ASP A 113 -4.32 -11.20 26.85
N GLY A 114 -5.12 -10.15 27.06
CA GLY A 114 -4.66 -8.81 27.44
C GLY A 114 -4.22 -7.92 26.27
N LEU A 115 -4.50 -8.33 25.03
CA LEU A 115 -4.23 -7.55 23.83
C LEU A 115 -5.45 -6.72 23.43
N ASN A 116 -5.32 -5.40 23.48
CA ASN A 116 -6.34 -4.47 23.03
C ASN A 116 -5.92 -3.85 21.69
N LEU A 117 -6.36 -4.44 20.58
CA LEU A 117 -5.96 -4.08 19.23
C LEU A 117 -7.19 -3.83 18.37
N GLN A 118 -7.09 -2.88 17.44
CA GLN A 118 -8.05 -2.78 16.35
C GLN A 118 -7.76 -3.88 15.31
N LEU A 119 -8.80 -4.49 14.75
CA LEU A 119 -8.70 -5.49 13.70
C LEU A 119 -9.54 -5.06 12.49
N SER A 120 -8.88 -4.94 11.36
CA SER A 120 -9.50 -4.50 10.11
C SER A 120 -9.85 -5.68 9.22
N VAL A 121 -11.00 -5.63 8.57
CA VAL A 121 -11.52 -6.69 7.70
C VAL A 121 -11.93 -6.09 6.36
N ASN A 122 -11.41 -6.65 5.27
CA ASN A 122 -11.84 -6.31 3.92
C ASN A 122 -13.28 -6.73 3.64
N ILE A 123 -14.10 -5.82 3.14
CA ILE A 123 -15.49 -6.09 2.75
C ILE A 123 -15.69 -5.82 1.26
N ALA A 124 -16.17 -6.85 0.56
CA ALA A 124 -16.56 -6.72 -0.84
C ALA A 124 -17.76 -5.78 -1.01
N GLY A 125 -17.77 -5.00 -2.10
CA GLY A 125 -18.84 -4.03 -2.36
C GLY A 125 -20.24 -4.60 -2.41
N GLN A 126 -20.39 -5.71 -3.12
CA GLN A 126 -21.66 -6.43 -3.20
C GLN A 126 -22.13 -6.94 -1.83
N HIS A 127 -21.22 -7.22 -0.89
CA HIS A 127 -21.57 -7.60 0.47
C HIS A 127 -22.03 -6.39 1.28
N LEU A 128 -21.24 -5.31 1.31
CA LEU A 128 -21.56 -4.06 2.00
C LEU A 128 -22.92 -3.49 1.56
N GLN A 129 -23.20 -3.57 0.26
CA GLN A 129 -24.42 -3.04 -0.34
C GLN A 129 -25.58 -4.05 -0.37
N SER A 130 -25.39 -5.26 0.16
CA SER A 130 -26.43 -6.29 0.17
C SER A 130 -27.59 -5.92 1.10
N PRO A 131 -28.84 -6.29 0.76
CA PRO A 131 -29.96 -6.17 1.68
C PRO A 131 -29.68 -7.01 2.93
N GLY A 132 -29.75 -6.40 4.10
CA GLY A 132 -29.55 -7.09 5.39
C GLY A 132 -28.15 -7.02 5.98
N PHE A 133 -27.14 -6.49 5.26
CA PHE A 133 -25.76 -6.39 5.78
C PHE A 133 -25.67 -5.77 7.17
N VAL A 134 -26.32 -4.62 7.39
CA VAL A 134 -26.31 -3.92 8.69
C VAL A 134 -26.92 -4.79 9.79
N GLN A 135 -27.99 -5.53 9.47
CA GLN A 135 -28.67 -6.41 10.42
C GLN A 135 -27.82 -7.65 10.74
N GLU A 136 -27.21 -8.28 9.74
CA GLU A 136 -26.29 -9.42 9.90
C GLU A 136 -25.06 -9.02 10.73
N LEU A 137 -24.48 -7.85 10.45
CA LEU A 137 -23.37 -7.29 11.23
C LEU A 137 -23.79 -7.04 12.68
N LYS A 138 -24.97 -6.44 12.90
CA LYS A 138 -25.51 -6.21 14.25
C LYS A 138 -25.68 -7.52 15.03
N GLU A 139 -26.18 -8.57 14.39
CA GLU A 139 -26.33 -9.90 15.01
C GLU A 139 -24.98 -10.56 15.33
N ALA A 140 -23.95 -10.34 14.50
CA ALA A 140 -22.58 -10.75 14.82
C ALA A 140 -22.02 -9.99 16.02
N LEU A 141 -22.12 -8.66 16.03
CA LEU A 141 -21.65 -7.82 17.14
C LEU A 141 -22.38 -8.12 18.46
N GLN A 142 -23.67 -8.46 18.42
CA GLN A 142 -24.43 -8.85 19.61
C GLN A 142 -23.91 -10.13 20.26
N ARG A 143 -23.26 -11.01 19.50
CA ARG A 143 -22.60 -12.22 20.02
C ARG A 143 -21.21 -11.92 20.57
N HIS A 144 -20.65 -10.74 20.27
CA HIS A 144 -19.29 -10.31 20.62
C HIS A 144 -19.24 -8.88 21.19
N LEU A 145 -20.05 -8.59 22.22
CA LEU A 145 -20.27 -7.23 22.75
C LEU A 145 -18.99 -6.53 23.25
N GLY A 146 -17.97 -7.29 23.66
CA GLY A 146 -16.74 -6.75 24.26
C GLY A 146 -15.77 -6.11 23.26
N VAL A 147 -15.95 -6.34 21.96
CA VAL A 147 -14.95 -6.03 20.93
C VAL A 147 -15.49 -5.27 19.73
N ALA A 148 -16.75 -4.83 19.76
CA ALA A 148 -17.37 -4.12 18.63
C ALA A 148 -16.58 -2.88 18.18
N GLN A 149 -16.05 -2.10 19.14
CA GLN A 149 -15.24 -0.90 18.89
C GLN A 149 -13.83 -1.20 18.36
N GLN A 150 -13.42 -2.46 18.35
CA GLN A 150 -12.13 -2.88 17.80
C GLN A 150 -12.25 -3.30 16.33
N LEU A 151 -13.47 -3.46 15.80
CA LEU A 151 -13.66 -3.84 14.40
C LEU A 151 -13.57 -2.62 13.49
N GLU A 152 -12.72 -2.71 12.47
CA GLU A 152 -12.67 -1.78 11.34
C GLU A 152 -13.03 -2.52 10.06
N LEU A 153 -13.88 -1.93 9.22
CA LEU A 153 -14.22 -2.48 7.91
C LEU A 153 -13.53 -1.67 6.80
N GLU A 154 -12.81 -2.36 5.94
CA GLU A 154 -12.08 -1.76 4.83
C GLU A 154 -12.88 -1.91 3.54
N VAL A 155 -13.09 -0.80 2.84
CA VAL A 155 -13.88 -0.76 1.61
C VAL A 155 -13.00 -0.19 0.51
N LEU A 156 -12.90 -0.91 -0.61
CA LEU A 156 -12.17 -0.44 -1.79
C LEU A 156 -12.70 0.91 -2.27
N GLU A 157 -11.80 1.78 -2.71
CA GLU A 157 -12.15 3.09 -3.27
C GLU A 157 -13.19 2.97 -4.39
N THR A 158 -12.93 2.14 -5.39
CA THR A 158 -13.77 2.00 -6.59
C THR A 158 -15.21 1.63 -6.24
N VAL A 159 -15.37 0.67 -5.33
CA VAL A 159 -16.66 0.22 -4.80
C VAL A 159 -17.41 1.33 -4.09
N ALA A 160 -16.72 2.08 -3.23
CA ALA A 160 -17.34 3.15 -2.46
C ALA A 160 -17.88 4.25 -3.39
N LEU A 161 -17.25 4.42 -4.56
CA LEU A 161 -17.61 5.42 -5.57
C LEU A 161 -18.76 5.03 -6.49
N GLU A 162 -19.09 3.74 -6.64
CA GLU A 162 -20.19 3.28 -7.52
C GLU A 162 -21.56 3.82 -7.08
N ASP A 163 -21.84 3.79 -5.76
CA ASP A 163 -23.04 4.38 -5.16
C ASP A 163 -22.70 5.01 -3.80
N VAL A 164 -22.11 6.21 -3.86
CA VAL A 164 -21.64 6.94 -2.67
C VAL A 164 -22.78 7.21 -1.67
N ALA A 165 -24.00 7.48 -2.17
CA ALA A 165 -25.13 7.80 -1.29
C ALA A 165 -25.63 6.58 -0.52
N LYS A 166 -25.66 5.41 -1.16
CA LYS A 166 -25.98 4.15 -0.47
C LYS A 166 -24.85 3.73 0.47
N THR A 167 -23.61 3.74 -0.01
CA THR A 167 -22.43 3.36 0.79
C THR A 167 -22.30 4.25 2.04
N SER A 168 -22.45 5.57 1.90
CA SER A 168 -22.42 6.50 3.04
C SER A 168 -23.46 6.15 4.11
N ARG A 169 -24.71 5.85 3.72
CA ARG A 169 -25.77 5.49 4.66
C ARG A 169 -25.45 4.20 5.41
N VAL A 170 -24.97 3.18 4.70
CA VAL A 170 -24.57 1.91 5.33
C VAL A 170 -23.44 2.13 6.33
N ILE A 171 -22.41 2.90 5.95
CA ILE A 171 -21.29 3.23 6.85
C ILE A 171 -21.79 3.98 8.09
N ASP A 172 -22.64 5.00 7.93
CA ASP A 172 -23.21 5.74 9.06
C ASP A 172 -24.01 4.84 10.00
N GLU A 173 -24.83 3.94 9.46
CA GLU A 173 -25.59 2.95 10.25
C GLU A 173 -24.64 2.02 11.02
N CYS A 174 -23.62 1.46 10.37
CA CYS A 174 -22.64 0.59 11.01
C CYS A 174 -21.80 1.33 12.08
N LYS A 175 -21.50 2.61 11.89
CA LYS A 175 -20.82 3.44 12.90
C LYS A 175 -21.65 3.61 14.16
N THR A 176 -22.98 3.65 14.06
CA THR A 176 -23.85 3.65 15.27
C THR A 176 -23.73 2.36 16.10
N LEU A 177 -23.20 1.28 15.50
CA LEU A 177 -22.91 0.01 16.17
C LEU A 177 -21.50 -0.02 16.77
N GLY A 178 -20.71 1.06 16.64
CA GLY A 178 -19.34 1.16 17.12
C GLY A 178 -18.28 0.67 16.13
N VAL A 179 -18.64 0.38 14.88
CA VAL A 179 -17.70 -0.14 13.87
C VAL A 179 -16.99 1.01 13.14
N HIS A 180 -15.67 0.88 12.99
CA HIS A 180 -14.83 1.83 12.25
C HIS A 180 -14.78 1.51 10.76
N PHE A 181 -14.43 2.50 9.94
CA PHE A 181 -14.31 2.31 8.49
C PHE A 181 -13.07 2.97 7.91
N SER A 182 -12.40 2.25 7.00
CA SER A 182 -11.35 2.78 6.15
C SER A 182 -11.70 2.69 4.67
N LEU A 183 -11.10 3.60 3.90
CA LEU A 183 -11.09 3.55 2.44
C LEU A 183 -9.77 2.95 1.98
N ASP A 184 -9.84 1.84 1.25
CA ASP A 184 -8.69 1.07 0.79
C ASP A 184 -8.34 1.33 -0.67
N ASP A 185 -7.10 1.00 -1.07
CA ASP A 185 -6.53 1.21 -2.41
C ASP A 185 -6.62 2.66 -2.92
N PHE A 186 -6.55 3.65 -2.02
CA PHE A 186 -6.81 5.05 -2.39
C PHE A 186 -5.77 5.61 -3.36
N GLY A 187 -6.25 6.24 -4.43
CA GLY A 187 -5.44 6.86 -5.48
C GLY A 187 -5.32 6.01 -6.74
N THR A 188 -5.78 4.76 -6.72
CA THR A 188 -5.81 3.87 -7.90
C THR A 188 -7.07 4.10 -8.76
N GLY A 189 -8.10 4.73 -8.21
CA GLY A 189 -9.36 5.06 -8.88
C GLY A 189 -9.50 6.53 -9.30
N TYR A 190 -10.69 6.89 -9.80
CA TYR A 190 -11.07 8.27 -10.10
C TYR A 190 -11.56 8.98 -8.83
N SER A 191 -10.65 9.30 -7.90
CA SER A 191 -11.04 9.97 -6.66
C SER A 191 -11.54 11.39 -6.94
N SER A 192 -12.86 11.63 -6.83
CA SER A 192 -13.37 13.00 -6.73
C SER A 192 -13.30 13.45 -5.27
N LEU A 193 -12.70 14.62 -5.03
CA LEU A 193 -12.73 15.33 -3.73
C LEU A 193 -14.15 15.40 -3.15
N THR A 194 -15.15 15.48 -4.02
CA THR A 194 -16.58 15.50 -3.65
C THR A 194 -17.02 14.24 -2.91
N TYR A 195 -16.47 13.08 -3.27
CA TYR A 195 -16.85 11.80 -2.69
C TYR A 195 -16.15 11.55 -1.36
N LEU A 196 -14.87 11.89 -1.26
CA LEU A 196 -14.14 11.80 0.01
C LEU A 196 -14.79 12.65 1.11
N LYS A 197 -15.34 13.81 0.73
CA LYS A 197 -16.12 14.67 1.65
C LYS A 197 -17.41 13.99 2.16
N ARG A 198 -18.04 13.14 1.35
CA ARG A 198 -19.34 12.51 1.65
C ARG A 198 -19.22 11.17 2.36
N LEU A 199 -18.14 10.43 2.11
CA LEU A 199 -17.95 9.12 2.73
C LEU A 199 -17.50 9.30 4.21
N PRO A 200 -18.20 8.69 5.19
CA PRO A 200 -17.90 8.84 6.61
C PRO A 200 -16.77 7.92 7.12
N ALA A 201 -15.89 7.45 6.22
CA ALA A 201 -14.69 6.68 6.55
C ALA A 201 -13.68 7.55 7.32
N GLU A 202 -13.05 6.98 8.35
CA GLU A 202 -12.15 7.69 9.26
C GLU A 202 -10.69 7.61 8.82
N THR A 203 -10.35 6.50 8.17
CA THR A 203 -8.99 6.18 7.72
C THR A 203 -8.93 6.10 6.20
N ILE A 204 -7.86 6.61 5.62
CA ILE A 204 -7.50 6.41 4.21
C ILE A 204 -6.23 5.57 4.15
N LYS A 205 -6.29 4.46 3.43
CA LYS A 205 -5.15 3.59 3.17
C LYS A 205 -4.54 3.97 1.82
N ILE A 206 -3.29 4.41 1.82
CA ILE A 206 -2.56 4.72 0.59
C ILE A 206 -2.09 3.41 -0.03
N ASP A 207 -2.50 3.15 -1.27
CA ASP A 207 -2.19 1.91 -1.96
C ASP A 207 -0.67 1.65 -2.04
N GLN A 208 -0.31 0.38 -1.91
CA GLN A 208 1.06 -0.09 -1.93
C GLN A 208 1.79 0.23 -3.25
N SER A 209 1.09 0.37 -4.39
CA SER A 209 1.73 0.68 -5.67
C SER A 209 2.41 2.06 -5.65
N PHE A 210 1.89 3.01 -4.87
CA PHE A 210 2.54 4.30 -4.68
C PHE A 210 3.65 4.23 -3.64
N VAL A 211 3.45 3.49 -2.56
CA VAL A 211 4.41 3.45 -1.45
C VAL A 211 5.66 2.66 -1.80
N ARG A 212 5.57 1.53 -2.50
CA ARG A 212 6.72 0.65 -2.82
C ARG A 212 7.81 1.35 -3.63
N ASP A 213 7.41 2.26 -4.52
CA ASP A 213 8.35 2.98 -5.38
C ASP A 213 8.62 4.41 -4.89
N ILE A 214 8.13 4.80 -3.70
CA ILE A 214 8.25 6.18 -3.17
C ILE A 214 9.70 6.66 -3.02
N LEU A 215 10.65 5.72 -2.89
CA LEU A 215 12.07 6.04 -2.76
C LEU A 215 12.74 6.39 -4.09
N HIS A 216 12.10 6.05 -5.22
CA HIS A 216 12.70 6.08 -6.55
C HIS A 216 11.81 6.71 -7.63
N ASP A 217 10.54 7.00 -7.33
CA ASP A 217 9.62 7.67 -8.24
C ASP A 217 9.04 8.95 -7.61
N CYS A 218 9.42 10.10 -8.15
CA CYS A 218 8.94 11.40 -7.71
C CYS A 218 7.45 11.63 -7.96
N ASN A 219 6.85 10.96 -8.95
CA ASN A 219 5.41 11.01 -9.17
C ASN A 219 4.69 10.30 -8.02
N ASN A 220 5.17 9.13 -7.62
CA ASN A 220 4.61 8.41 -6.49
C ASN A 220 4.80 9.18 -5.18
N LEU A 221 5.97 9.79 -4.96
CA LEU A 221 6.17 10.72 -3.84
C LEU A 221 5.14 11.86 -3.84
N ALA A 222 4.91 12.49 -4.99
CA ALA A 222 3.94 13.57 -5.14
C ALA A 222 2.49 13.10 -4.92
N ILE A 223 2.14 11.90 -5.38
CA ILE A 223 0.82 11.29 -5.14
C ILE A 223 0.63 11.04 -3.65
N VAL A 224 1.57 10.37 -2.97
CA VAL A 224 1.49 10.10 -1.53
C VAL A 224 1.36 11.41 -0.75
N GLN A 225 2.17 12.42 -1.07
CA GLN A 225 2.05 13.75 -0.48
C GLN A 225 0.66 14.36 -0.70
N GLY A 226 0.12 14.27 -1.93
CA GLY A 226 -1.20 14.79 -2.27
C GLY A 226 -2.31 14.12 -1.46
N VAL A 227 -2.24 12.80 -1.33
CA VAL A 227 -3.19 12.01 -0.51
C VAL A 227 -3.11 12.41 0.97
N ILE A 228 -1.90 12.58 1.52
CA ILE A 228 -1.73 13.05 2.90
C ILE A 228 -2.34 14.44 3.10
N GLY A 229 -2.05 15.38 2.19
CA GLY A 229 -2.61 16.73 2.25
C GLY A 229 -4.14 16.73 2.18
N LEU A 230 -4.70 15.88 1.32
CA LEU A 230 -6.13 15.69 1.17
C LEU A 230 -6.78 15.11 2.43
N ALA A 231 -6.20 14.06 3.00
CA ALA A 231 -6.67 13.45 4.22
C ALA A 231 -6.67 14.45 5.39
N ASN A 232 -5.60 15.21 5.55
CA ASN A 232 -5.48 16.26 6.56
C ASN A 232 -6.57 17.33 6.41
N ALA A 233 -6.86 17.78 5.18
CA ALA A 233 -7.91 18.75 4.91
C ALA A 233 -9.32 18.25 5.33
N PHE A 234 -9.54 16.93 5.27
CA PHE A 234 -10.78 16.28 5.69
C PHE A 234 -10.71 15.66 7.10
N GLN A 235 -9.64 15.92 7.86
CA GLN A 235 -9.42 15.37 9.20
C GLN A 235 -9.53 13.85 9.24
N ARG A 236 -8.94 13.19 8.23
CA ARG A 236 -8.87 11.73 8.12
C ARG A 236 -7.49 11.24 8.52
N THR A 237 -7.46 10.09 9.16
CA THR A 237 -6.21 9.38 9.45
C THR A 237 -5.68 8.76 8.17
N VAL A 238 -4.36 8.71 8.01
CA VAL A 238 -3.70 8.07 6.87
C VAL A 238 -2.85 6.91 7.35
N ILE A 239 -2.94 5.79 6.65
CA ILE A 239 -2.03 4.65 6.78
C ILE A 239 -1.41 4.34 5.42
N ALA A 240 -0.10 4.17 5.39
CA ALA A 240 0.61 3.79 4.16
C ALA A 240 0.77 2.26 4.09
N GLU A 241 0.37 1.67 2.97
CA GLU A 241 0.50 0.24 2.73
C GLU A 241 1.76 -0.12 1.96
N GLY A 242 2.24 -1.35 2.08
CA GLY A 242 3.40 -1.79 1.30
C GLY A 242 4.74 -1.18 1.75
N VAL A 243 4.89 -0.83 3.03
CA VAL A 243 6.18 -0.43 3.59
C VAL A 243 7.13 -1.65 3.63
N GLU A 244 8.12 -1.67 2.74
CA GLU A 244 9.05 -2.81 2.57
C GLU A 244 10.37 -2.67 3.32
N SER A 245 10.73 -1.46 3.79
CA SER A 245 12.00 -1.18 4.46
C SER A 245 11.90 -0.03 5.46
N ALA A 246 12.91 0.13 6.32
CA ALA A 246 12.98 1.28 7.21
C ALA A 246 13.03 2.61 6.43
N GLU A 247 13.52 2.60 5.20
CA GLU A 247 13.72 3.81 4.41
C GLU A 247 12.39 4.32 3.86
N HIS A 248 11.46 3.41 3.53
CA HIS A 248 10.06 3.74 3.26
C HIS A 248 9.45 4.49 4.46
N GLY A 249 9.54 3.91 5.65
CA GLY A 249 8.98 4.52 6.86
C GLY A 249 9.62 5.87 7.20
N ARG A 250 10.93 6.06 6.94
CA ARG A 250 11.59 7.36 7.12
C ARG A 250 10.98 8.44 6.23
N ILE A 251 10.84 8.17 4.91
CA ILE A 251 10.22 9.15 3.99
C ILE A 251 8.77 9.42 4.39
N LEU A 252 8.00 8.39 4.77
CA LEU A 252 6.63 8.56 5.22
C LEU A 252 6.53 9.43 6.48
N LEU A 253 7.39 9.21 7.48
CA LEU A 253 7.47 10.06 8.68
C LEU A 253 7.85 11.51 8.35
N GLN A 254 8.71 11.71 7.36
CA GLN A 254 9.09 13.03 6.85
C GLN A 254 7.93 13.74 6.14
N LEU A 255 7.01 12.99 5.52
CA LEU A 255 5.74 13.48 4.98
C LEU A 255 4.64 13.60 6.05
N ASN A 256 4.97 13.35 7.32
CA ASN A 256 4.05 13.32 8.46
C ASN A 256 2.98 12.20 8.38
N CYS A 257 3.24 11.12 7.63
CA CYS A 257 2.46 9.88 7.69
C CYS A 257 3.06 8.97 8.76
N ASN A 258 2.34 8.79 9.88
CA ASN A 258 2.84 8.04 11.03
C ASN A 258 2.47 6.56 10.98
N LEU A 259 1.33 6.21 10.37
CA LEU A 259 0.81 4.86 10.40
C LEU A 259 1.22 4.09 9.16
N ALA A 260 1.61 2.83 9.34
CA ALA A 260 2.05 1.99 8.25
C ALA A 260 1.72 0.51 8.43
N GLN A 261 1.68 -0.17 7.29
CA GLN A 261 1.63 -1.62 7.16
C GLN A 261 2.51 -2.06 5.98
N GLY A 262 3.14 -3.24 6.09
CA GLY A 262 3.95 -3.78 5.00
C GLY A 262 4.94 -4.84 5.45
N TYR A 263 5.63 -5.46 4.49
CA TYR A 263 6.54 -6.57 4.76
C TYR A 263 7.83 -6.17 5.49
N GLY A 264 8.21 -4.89 5.46
CA GLY A 264 9.30 -4.36 6.27
C GLY A 264 8.97 -4.32 7.77
N ILE A 265 7.68 -4.39 8.12
CA ILE A 265 7.19 -4.51 9.50
C ILE A 265 7.02 -6.00 9.83
N ALA A 266 6.13 -6.67 9.10
CA ALA A 266 5.95 -8.11 9.16
C ALA A 266 5.11 -8.62 7.98
N ARG A 267 5.36 -9.88 7.61
CA ARG A 267 4.43 -10.62 6.74
C ARG A 267 3.18 -11.03 7.53
N PRO A 268 2.03 -11.22 6.86
CA PRO A 268 0.84 -11.78 7.49
C PRO A 268 1.16 -13.12 8.18
N MET A 269 0.65 -13.33 9.39
CA MET A 269 0.95 -14.52 10.21
C MET A 269 -0.31 -15.14 10.83
N PRO A 270 -0.32 -16.43 11.19
CA PRO A 270 -1.41 -17.03 11.96
C PRO A 270 -1.62 -16.33 13.32
N ALA A 271 -2.85 -16.34 13.83
CA ALA A 271 -3.21 -15.74 15.12
C ALA A 271 -2.28 -16.14 16.27
N ALA A 272 -1.90 -17.42 16.36
CA ALA A 272 -1.07 -17.95 17.43
C ALA A 272 0.36 -17.36 17.45
N GLN A 273 0.86 -16.85 16.32
CA GLN A 273 2.20 -16.26 16.23
C GLN A 273 2.19 -14.76 16.58
N PHE A 274 1.03 -14.10 16.47
CA PHE A 274 0.92 -12.65 16.62
C PHE A 274 1.35 -12.14 18.02
N PRO A 275 0.92 -12.75 19.16
CA PRO A 275 1.33 -12.27 20.48
C PRO A 275 2.83 -12.39 20.74
N ASP A 276 3.50 -13.40 20.17
CA ASP A 276 4.95 -13.54 20.29
C ASP A 276 5.68 -12.51 19.44
N TRP A 277 5.22 -12.29 18.20
CA TRP A 277 5.75 -11.23 17.35
C TRP A 277 5.60 -9.85 18.01
N LEU A 278 4.44 -9.55 18.57
CA LEU A 278 4.15 -8.28 19.25
C LEU A 278 5.10 -8.02 20.42
N ARG A 279 5.42 -9.04 21.22
CA ARG A 279 6.37 -8.93 22.35
C ARG A 279 7.80 -8.64 21.90
N HIS A 280 8.16 -9.03 20.68
CA HIS A 280 9.49 -8.83 20.10
C HIS A 280 9.57 -7.64 19.13
N TRP A 281 8.45 -6.95 18.89
CA TRP A 281 8.42 -5.77 18.02
C TRP A 281 9.38 -4.70 18.55
N LYS A 282 10.19 -4.16 17.64
CA LYS A 282 11.11 -3.06 17.91
C LYS A 282 10.98 -2.03 16.81
N ASN A 283 10.81 -0.78 17.22
CA ASN A 283 10.84 0.33 16.28
C ASN A 283 12.23 0.37 15.60
N PRO A 284 12.31 0.32 14.25
CA PRO A 284 13.57 0.51 13.54
C PRO A 284 14.30 1.78 13.99
N ALA A 285 15.63 1.70 14.13
CA ALA A 285 16.45 2.82 14.61
C ALA A 285 16.24 4.09 13.77
N LEU A 286 16.15 3.94 12.45
CA LEU A 286 15.92 5.05 11.53
C LEU A 286 14.61 5.81 11.80
N TRP A 287 13.57 5.14 12.31
CA TRP A 287 12.30 5.77 12.68
C TRP A 287 12.41 6.44 14.04
N ALA A 288 13.02 5.74 15.01
CA ALA A 288 13.26 6.24 16.36
C ALA A 288 14.11 7.52 16.38
N ASP A 289 15.12 7.62 15.49
CA ASP A 289 16.02 8.77 15.40
C ASP A 289 15.29 10.06 14.98
N ILE A 290 14.17 9.93 14.26
CA ILE A 290 13.40 11.08 13.74
C ILE A 290 12.02 11.23 14.38
N GLN A 291 11.68 10.44 15.40
CA GLN A 291 10.35 10.37 16.00
C GLN A 291 9.83 11.72 16.54
N ASN A 292 10.75 12.62 16.95
CA ASN A 292 10.43 13.95 17.49
C ASN A 292 10.60 15.08 16.48
N LEU A 293 10.90 14.75 15.21
CA LEU A 293 11.15 15.73 14.15
C LEU A 293 9.94 15.84 13.22
N TYR A 294 9.64 17.06 12.80
CA TYR A 294 8.54 17.37 11.89
C TYR A 294 8.98 18.32 10.78
N TRP A 295 8.39 18.13 9.60
CA TRP A 295 8.65 18.95 8.43
C TRP A 295 7.38 19.66 7.98
N LYS A 296 7.56 20.87 7.44
CA LYS A 296 6.49 21.64 6.81
C LYS A 296 6.42 21.25 5.34
N GLU A 297 5.27 21.43 4.71
CA GLU A 297 5.11 21.23 3.26
C GLU A 297 6.16 21.98 2.44
N SER A 298 6.56 23.17 2.88
CA SER A 298 7.61 23.96 2.23
C SER A 298 9.00 23.30 2.22
N ASP A 299 9.23 22.26 3.01
CA ASP A 299 10.49 21.54 3.05
C ASP A 299 10.54 20.38 2.04
N TYR A 300 9.39 19.90 1.58
CA TYR A 300 9.25 18.71 0.72
C TYR A 300 10.14 18.67 -0.52
N PRO A 301 10.51 19.80 -1.17
CA PRO A 301 11.48 19.75 -2.27
C PRO A 301 12.81 19.07 -1.91
N VAL A 302 13.23 19.05 -0.64
CA VAL A 302 14.45 18.33 -0.22
C VAL A 302 14.28 16.81 -0.27
N PHE A 303 13.05 16.30 -0.07
CA PHE A 303 12.75 14.87 -0.17
C PHE A 303 12.64 14.46 -1.63
N ALA A 304 11.97 15.27 -2.45
CA ALA A 304 11.91 15.07 -3.90
C ALA A 304 13.31 15.06 -4.52
N ALA A 305 14.21 15.96 -4.07
CA ALA A 305 15.60 15.94 -4.50
C ALA A 305 16.32 14.63 -4.14
N GLU A 306 16.09 14.07 -2.95
CA GLU A 306 16.66 12.77 -2.58
C GLU A 306 16.14 11.64 -3.51
N VAL A 307 14.84 11.62 -3.80
CA VAL A 307 14.21 10.62 -4.69
C VAL A 307 14.70 10.76 -6.13
N GLU A 308 14.76 11.98 -6.68
CA GLU A 308 15.34 12.26 -8.00
C GLU A 308 16.78 11.75 -8.09
N HIS A 309 17.59 12.03 -7.07
CA HIS A 309 18.97 11.58 -7.02
C HIS A 309 19.08 10.06 -6.99
N ARG A 310 18.27 9.38 -6.16
CA ARG A 310 18.24 7.91 -6.11
C ARG A 310 17.87 7.30 -7.46
N ASN A 311 16.85 7.84 -8.12
CA ASN A 311 16.42 7.41 -9.45
C ASN A 311 17.53 7.59 -10.49
N TRP A 312 18.17 8.76 -10.49
CA TRP A 312 19.27 9.07 -11.41
C TRP A 312 20.44 8.09 -11.25
N VAL A 313 20.86 7.80 -10.01
CA VAL A 313 21.93 6.82 -9.75
C VAL A 313 21.51 5.40 -10.10
N ALA A 314 20.26 5.01 -9.84
CA ALA A 314 19.76 3.68 -10.21
C ALA A 314 19.82 3.44 -11.72
N GLN A 315 19.42 4.43 -12.52
CA GLN A 315 19.52 4.37 -13.98
C GLN A 315 20.99 4.35 -14.45
N LEU A 316 21.87 5.10 -13.81
CA LEU A 316 23.31 5.08 -14.09
C LEU A 316 23.92 3.68 -13.84
N VAL A 317 23.62 3.08 -12.68
CA VAL A 317 24.10 1.74 -12.31
C VAL A 317 23.54 0.68 -13.26
N TYR A 318 22.25 0.77 -13.61
CA TYR A 318 21.63 -0.13 -14.57
C TYR A 318 22.32 -0.05 -15.94
N ALA A 319 22.53 1.15 -16.47
CA ALA A 319 23.20 1.34 -17.75
C ALA A 319 24.64 0.79 -17.75
N ALA A 320 25.38 1.03 -16.66
CA ALA A 320 26.73 0.51 -16.49
C ALA A 320 26.76 -1.03 -16.38
N ASN A 321 25.78 -1.63 -15.70
CA ASN A 321 25.71 -3.08 -15.51
C ASN A 321 25.37 -3.83 -16.80
N GLU A 322 24.43 -3.29 -17.57
CA GLU A 322 23.94 -3.86 -18.84
C GLU A 322 24.80 -3.46 -20.05
N GLY A 323 25.71 -2.49 -19.89
CA GLY A 323 26.57 -2.02 -20.98
C GLY A 323 25.79 -1.30 -22.08
N ILE A 324 24.74 -0.56 -21.72
CA ILE A 324 23.88 0.19 -22.65
C ILE A 324 24.18 1.69 -22.62
N ALA A 325 23.70 2.42 -23.63
CA ALA A 325 23.86 3.86 -23.71
C ALA A 325 23.13 4.58 -22.56
N LEU A 326 23.76 5.61 -22.00
CA LEU A 326 23.10 6.51 -21.06
C LEU A 326 22.13 7.45 -21.79
N PRO A 327 20.98 7.78 -21.18
CA PRO A 327 20.11 8.83 -21.70
C PRO A 327 20.83 10.18 -21.80
N SER A 328 20.60 10.94 -22.87
CA SER A 328 21.26 12.25 -23.07
C SER A 328 21.03 13.24 -21.93
N CYS A 329 19.89 13.16 -21.23
CA CYS A 329 19.58 14.01 -20.07
C CYS A 329 20.45 13.73 -18.84
N MET A 330 21.19 12.62 -18.80
CA MET A 330 22.17 12.35 -17.75
C MET A 330 23.54 12.95 -18.05
N LEU A 331 23.80 13.22 -19.33
CA LEU A 331 25.05 13.78 -19.84
C LEU A 331 24.97 15.30 -20.04
N SER A 332 23.84 15.93 -19.74
CA SER A 332 23.62 17.36 -19.91
C SER A 332 24.35 18.25 -18.88
N GLY A 333 25.26 17.69 -18.09
CA GLY A 333 26.01 18.41 -17.06
C GLY A 333 25.25 18.57 -15.74
N GLU A 334 26.00 18.79 -14.67
CA GLU A 334 25.51 18.79 -13.28
C GLU A 334 24.44 19.84 -12.99
N ASN A 335 24.40 20.96 -13.72
CA ASN A 335 23.40 22.01 -13.52
C ASN A 335 22.06 21.74 -14.22
N LEU A 336 22.02 20.79 -15.17
CA LEU A 336 20.85 20.56 -16.03
C LEU A 336 20.02 19.34 -15.62
N CYS A 337 20.56 18.44 -14.79
CA CYS A 337 19.77 17.33 -14.25
C CYS A 337 18.70 17.84 -13.25
N ALA A 338 17.62 17.08 -13.03
CA ALA A 338 16.52 17.50 -12.15
C ALA A 338 17.01 17.85 -10.73
N PHE A 339 17.92 17.05 -10.18
CA PHE A 339 18.58 17.32 -8.90
C PHE A 339 19.39 18.64 -8.93
N GLY A 340 20.20 18.84 -9.96
CA GLY A 340 21.04 20.03 -10.13
C GLY A 340 20.22 21.30 -10.27
N GLN A 341 19.12 21.26 -11.02
CA GLN A 341 18.18 22.37 -11.11
C GLN A 341 17.60 22.73 -9.74
N TRP A 342 17.24 21.74 -8.92
CA TRP A 342 16.86 22.01 -7.54
C TRP A 342 18.03 22.61 -6.73
N TYR A 343 19.20 21.98 -6.76
CA TYR A 343 20.36 22.37 -5.96
C TYR A 343 20.78 23.82 -6.24
N HIS A 344 20.97 24.21 -7.50
CA HIS A 344 21.44 25.55 -7.87
C HIS A 344 20.36 26.64 -7.84
N HIS A 345 19.07 26.28 -7.76
CA HIS A 345 17.98 27.24 -7.68
C HIS A 345 17.29 27.22 -6.31
N GLN A 346 16.22 26.43 -6.17
CA GLN A 346 15.38 26.44 -4.98
C GLN A 346 16.15 26.00 -3.72
N GLY A 347 17.01 25.00 -3.86
CA GLY A 347 17.90 24.49 -2.83
C GLY A 347 18.84 25.57 -2.32
N GLN A 348 19.61 26.20 -3.22
CA GLN A 348 20.52 27.29 -2.86
C GLN A 348 19.80 28.45 -2.17
N ALA A 349 18.65 28.89 -2.72
CA ALA A 349 17.89 30.01 -2.17
C ALA A 349 17.38 29.75 -0.74
N ARG A 350 17.05 28.49 -0.41
CA ARG A 350 16.43 28.12 0.85
C ARG A 350 17.41 27.57 1.89
N TYR A 351 18.38 26.79 1.44
CA TYR A 351 19.25 25.96 2.26
C TYR A 351 20.73 26.33 2.15
N GLY A 352 21.12 27.22 1.22
CA GLY A 352 22.52 27.57 0.95
C GLY A 352 23.32 28.09 2.15
N GLY A 353 22.65 28.58 3.20
CA GLY A 353 23.29 28.99 4.45
C GLY A 353 23.61 27.84 5.43
N LEU A 354 23.23 26.60 5.12
CA LEU A 354 23.45 25.44 5.99
C LEU A 354 24.74 24.71 5.57
N PRO A 355 25.67 24.42 6.49
CA PRO A 355 26.88 23.65 6.16
C PRO A 355 26.58 22.29 5.53
N ALA A 356 25.50 21.63 5.96
CA ALA A 356 25.04 20.37 5.39
C ALA A 356 24.63 20.48 3.91
N PHE A 357 24.19 21.66 3.46
CA PHE A 357 23.86 21.90 2.05
C PHE A 357 25.12 21.92 1.17
N ALA A 358 26.18 22.61 1.61
CA ALA A 358 27.43 22.70 0.85
C ALA A 358 28.13 21.34 0.68
N ALA A 359 27.91 20.39 1.59
CA ALA A 359 28.48 19.05 1.52
C ALA A 359 27.95 18.20 0.34
N ILE A 360 26.86 18.63 -0.31
CA ILE A 360 26.19 17.94 -1.42
C ILE A 360 26.94 18.13 -2.75
N GLU A 361 27.59 19.28 -2.96
CA GLU A 361 28.19 19.65 -4.25
C GLU A 361 29.23 18.63 -4.72
N ALA A 362 30.21 18.34 -3.86
CA ALA A 362 31.33 17.47 -4.21
C ALA A 362 30.91 16.05 -4.64
N PRO A 363 30.07 15.29 -3.89
CA PRO A 363 29.59 13.99 -4.36
C PRO A 363 28.71 14.09 -5.61
N HIS A 364 27.91 15.15 -5.77
CA HIS A 364 27.11 15.36 -6.98
C HIS A 364 27.96 15.52 -8.25
N CYS A 365 28.99 16.38 -8.22
CA CYS A 365 29.93 16.54 -9.32
C CYS A 365 30.70 15.24 -9.63
N GLN A 366 31.08 14.48 -8.60
CA GLN A 366 31.77 13.20 -8.76
C GLN A 366 30.92 12.17 -9.51
N LEU A 367 29.62 12.10 -9.23
CA LEU A 367 28.70 11.20 -9.91
C LEU A 367 28.53 11.56 -11.39
N HIS A 368 28.41 12.85 -11.72
CA HIS A 368 28.38 13.29 -13.11
C HIS A 368 29.67 12.95 -13.86
N ALA A 369 30.84 13.17 -13.25
CA ALA A 369 32.11 12.77 -13.85
C ALA A 369 32.21 11.24 -14.07
N MET A 370 31.60 10.43 -13.20
CA MET A 370 31.51 8.97 -13.40
C MET A 370 30.55 8.61 -14.54
N ALA A 371 29.43 9.31 -14.68
CA ALA A 371 28.52 9.12 -15.81
C ALA A 371 29.21 9.41 -17.16
N ASP A 372 29.97 10.50 -17.25
CA ASP A 372 30.76 10.83 -18.45
C ASP A 372 31.80 9.74 -18.77
N ARG A 373 32.44 9.16 -17.75
CA ARG A 373 33.38 8.05 -17.92
C ARG A 373 32.68 6.77 -18.41
N ILE A 374 31.49 6.46 -17.90
CA ILE A 374 30.68 5.32 -18.36
C ILE A 374 30.29 5.49 -19.82
N ASP A 375 29.77 6.66 -20.21
CA ASP A 375 29.44 6.97 -21.60
C ASP A 375 30.66 6.86 -22.52
N HIS A 376 31.82 7.37 -22.09
CA HIS A 376 33.07 7.23 -22.81
C HIS A 376 33.47 5.75 -23.02
N PHE A 377 33.39 4.92 -21.98
CA PHE A 377 33.71 3.50 -22.10
C PHE A 377 32.73 2.75 -23.00
N TRP A 378 31.45 3.10 -22.96
CA TRP A 378 30.43 2.55 -23.83
C TRP A 378 30.70 2.91 -25.30
N ARG A 379 30.93 4.19 -25.62
CA ARG A 379 31.25 4.66 -27.00
C ARG A 379 32.50 4.01 -27.58
N ASN A 380 33.47 3.68 -26.73
CA ASN A 380 34.73 3.04 -27.13
C ASN A 380 34.67 1.50 -27.16
N GLY A 381 33.49 0.90 -26.96
CA GLY A 381 33.32 -0.55 -27.01
C GLY A 381 33.96 -1.29 -25.84
N THR A 382 34.11 -0.65 -24.67
CA THR A 382 34.70 -1.23 -23.44
C THR A 382 33.76 -1.17 -22.23
N PRO A 383 32.49 -1.65 -22.33
CA PRO A 383 31.49 -1.52 -21.27
C PRO A 383 31.91 -2.14 -19.93
N ASP A 384 32.74 -3.18 -19.93
CA ASP A 384 33.26 -3.80 -18.69
C ASP A 384 34.02 -2.82 -17.79
N LYS A 385 34.69 -1.81 -18.38
CA LYS A 385 35.36 -0.75 -17.61
C LYS A 385 34.35 0.19 -16.94
N GLY A 386 33.19 0.41 -17.56
CA GLY A 386 32.08 1.16 -16.97
C GLY A 386 31.44 0.38 -15.81
N LYS A 387 31.20 -0.91 -16.01
CA LYS A 387 30.70 -1.82 -14.96
C LYS A 387 31.61 -1.87 -13.73
N ALA A 388 32.94 -1.82 -13.93
CA ALA A 388 33.91 -1.78 -12.85
C ALA A 388 33.82 -0.51 -11.96
N LEU A 389 33.13 0.55 -12.40
CA LEU A 389 32.92 1.77 -11.61
C LEU A 389 31.73 1.69 -10.63
N ILE A 390 30.89 0.66 -10.72
CA ILE A 390 29.69 0.53 -9.89
C ILE A 390 29.99 0.64 -8.38
N PRO A 391 31.02 -0.04 -7.81
CA PRO A 391 31.35 0.10 -6.38
C PRO A 391 31.69 1.54 -5.97
N ASP A 392 32.40 2.28 -6.83
CA ASP A 392 32.74 3.69 -6.58
C ASP A 392 31.49 4.58 -6.65
N ILE A 393 30.60 4.33 -7.61
CA ILE A 393 29.31 5.04 -7.74
C ILE A 393 28.48 4.87 -6.48
N LEU A 394 28.34 3.64 -5.96
CA LEU A 394 27.59 3.37 -4.73
C LEU A 394 28.23 4.02 -3.50
N THR A 395 29.57 4.10 -3.47
CA THR A 395 30.30 4.80 -2.40
C THR A 395 30.01 6.31 -2.42
N VAL A 396 30.02 6.93 -3.61
CA VAL A 396 29.69 8.36 -3.74
C VAL A 396 28.20 8.60 -3.46
N GLN A 397 27.31 7.70 -3.91
CA GLN A 397 25.88 7.76 -3.59
C GLN A 397 25.64 7.72 -2.08
N THR A 398 26.35 6.88 -1.33
CA THR A 398 26.25 6.82 0.12
C THR A 398 26.58 8.17 0.77
N ARG A 399 27.71 8.78 0.39
CA ARG A 399 28.11 10.12 0.86
C ARG A 399 27.09 11.20 0.50
N MET A 400 26.49 11.11 -0.67
CA MET A 400 25.43 12.03 -1.11
C MET A 400 24.17 11.90 -0.26
N LEU A 401 23.72 10.67 0.00
CA LEU A 401 22.55 10.39 0.83
C LEU A 401 22.79 10.80 2.29
N GLU A 402 24.01 10.61 2.82
CA GLU A 402 24.41 11.12 4.13
C GLU A 402 24.34 12.65 4.21
N ALA A 403 24.83 13.36 3.19
CA ALA A 403 24.75 14.82 3.13
C ALA A 403 23.30 15.33 3.03
N LEU A 404 22.48 14.71 2.20
CA LEU A 404 21.05 15.02 2.09
C LEU A 404 20.30 14.73 3.39
N HIS A 405 20.60 13.61 4.05
CA HIS A 405 20.02 13.28 5.35
C HIS A 405 20.41 14.31 6.42
N ALA A 406 21.69 14.69 6.49
CA ALA A 406 22.16 15.73 7.41
C ALA A 406 21.46 17.08 7.15
N LEU A 407 21.24 17.43 5.89
CA LEU A 407 20.46 18.62 5.52
C LEU A 407 19.01 18.51 6.00
N GLN A 408 18.35 17.39 5.75
CA GLN A 408 16.97 17.14 6.20
C GLN A 408 16.83 17.25 7.73
N MET A 409 17.80 16.73 8.48
CA MET A 409 17.86 16.84 9.94
C MET A 409 18.06 18.29 10.39
N ALA A 410 19.00 19.01 9.77
CA ALA A 410 19.24 20.42 10.08
C ALA A 410 18.00 21.30 9.82
N VAL A 411 17.25 21.01 8.75
CA VAL A 411 15.99 21.69 8.40
C VAL A 411 14.93 21.47 9.46
N ALA A 412 14.79 20.26 9.99
CA ALA A 412 13.86 19.96 11.07
C ALA A 412 14.29 20.61 12.40
N MET A 413 15.56 20.44 12.78
CA MET A 413 16.09 20.95 14.06
C MET A 413 16.05 22.46 14.18
N LYS A 414 16.31 23.20 13.09
CA LYS A 414 16.23 24.67 13.07
C LYS A 414 14.86 25.19 13.51
N LYS A 415 13.80 24.37 13.40
CA LYS A 415 12.43 24.74 13.78
C LYS A 415 12.07 24.37 15.21
N HIS A 416 12.78 23.43 15.84
CA HIS A 416 12.58 23.07 17.24
C HIS A 416 13.45 23.92 18.20
N GLY A 417 14.40 24.70 17.66
CA GLY A 417 15.29 25.60 18.40
C GLY A 417 14.85 27.06 18.45
N THR A 418 13.61 27.37 18.08
CA THR A 418 12.97 28.70 18.20
C THR A 418 11.61 28.54 18.85
#